data_AF-A0A7M3XM52-F1
#
_entry.id   AF-A0A7M3XM52-F1
#
_cell.length_a   1.000
_cell.length_b   1.000
_cell.length_c   1.000
_cell.angle_alpha   90.00
_cell.angle_beta   90.00
_cell.angle_gamma   90.00
#
_symmetry.space_group_name_H-M   'P 1'
#
loop_
_entity.id
_entity.type
_entity.pdbx_description
1 polymer ?
#
loop_
_entity_poly.entity_id
_entity_poly.type
_entity_poly.pdbx_seq_one_letter_code
_entity_poly.pdbx_strand_id
1 'polypeptide(L)' 'DTDGDKWNDGPEVYFQDHDDDGMATGWEYHFDFDPYDAADRMFDTDGDGHVNYCEYKWDTNPRDPTSFPGQGELCDPFSE' A
#
# COMPACT_ATOMS: atom_id res chain seq x y z
N ASP A 1 -7.89 12.41 18.37
CA ASP A 1 -6.82 11.44 18.56
C ASP A 1 -7.36 10.26 19.35
N THR A 2 -7.69 9.18 18.67
CA THR A 2 -8.21 7.96 19.31
C THR A 2 -7.07 7.22 20.04
N ASP A 3 -5.82 7.43 19.61
CA ASP A 3 -4.61 6.84 20.18
C ASP A 3 -3.74 7.82 21.01
N GLY A 4 -4.04 9.13 20.97
CA GLY A 4 -3.35 10.17 21.75
C GLY A 4 -2.06 10.71 21.13
N ASP A 5 -1.82 10.49 19.84
CA ASP A 5 -0.63 10.96 19.11
C ASP A 5 -0.71 12.43 18.65
N LYS A 6 -1.84 13.10 18.91
CA LYS A 6 -2.19 14.49 18.57
C LYS A 6 -2.52 14.74 17.09
N TRP A 7 -2.77 13.70 16.31
CA TRP A 7 -3.41 13.83 15.01
C TRP A 7 -4.95 13.79 15.15
N ASN A 8 -5.65 14.41 14.21
CA ASN A 8 -7.11 14.28 14.16
C ASN A 8 -7.42 12.89 13.60
N ASP A 9 -8.37 12.20 14.22
CA ASP A 9 -8.73 10.80 13.91
C ASP A 9 -8.95 10.56 12.40
N GLY A 10 -9.53 11.55 11.69
CA GLY A 10 -9.84 11.44 10.26
C GLY A 10 -8.61 11.21 9.37
N PRO A 11 -7.62 12.13 9.36
CA PRO A 11 -6.35 11.90 8.67
C PRO A 11 -5.54 10.73 9.22
N GLU A 12 -5.67 10.41 10.50
CA GLU A 12 -4.90 9.36 11.19
C GLU A 12 -5.11 7.98 10.53
N VAL A 13 -6.37 7.59 10.27
CA VAL A 13 -6.69 6.30 9.63
C VAL A 13 -6.13 6.19 8.21
N TYR A 14 -5.92 7.32 7.53
CA TYR A 14 -5.41 7.30 6.15
C TYR A 14 -3.92 6.98 6.10
N PHE A 15 -3.14 7.41 7.10
CA PHE A 15 -1.67 7.26 7.14
C PHE A 15 -1.20 6.14 8.08
N GLN A 16 -2.10 5.55 8.85
CA GLN A 16 -1.80 4.34 9.62
C GLN A 16 -1.51 3.18 8.67
N ASP A 17 -0.74 2.24 9.17
CA ASP A 17 -0.40 0.95 8.56
C ASP A 17 -0.79 -0.07 9.64
N HIS A 18 -1.92 -0.77 9.44
CA HIS A 18 -2.59 -1.51 10.52
C HIS A 18 -2.02 -2.92 10.72
N ASP A 19 -1.41 -3.48 9.69
CA ASP A 19 -0.78 -4.79 9.69
C ASP A 19 0.75 -4.73 9.57
N ASP A 20 1.31 -3.52 9.64
CA ASP A 20 2.74 -3.20 9.65
C ASP A 20 3.45 -3.73 8.39
N ASP A 21 2.78 -3.61 7.25
CA ASP A 21 3.22 -4.14 5.96
C ASP A 21 3.86 -3.06 5.07
N GLY A 22 3.91 -1.83 5.54
CA GLY A 22 4.49 -0.68 4.86
C GLY A 22 3.57 0.00 3.86
N MET A 23 2.35 -0.49 3.64
CA MET A 23 1.27 0.19 2.92
C MET A 23 0.39 0.96 3.91
N ALA A 24 -0.13 2.10 3.47
CA ALA A 24 -1.03 2.87 4.31
C ALA A 24 -2.45 2.29 4.22
N THR A 25 -3.11 2.09 5.36
CA THR A 25 -4.50 1.65 5.50
C THR A 25 -5.45 2.44 4.59
N GLY A 26 -5.25 3.75 4.44
CA GLY A 26 -6.06 4.56 3.53
C GLY A 26 -5.91 4.16 2.05
N TRP A 27 -4.70 3.78 1.64
CA TRP A 27 -4.40 3.29 0.30
C TRP A 27 -4.96 1.89 0.10
N GLU A 28 -4.84 1.02 1.10
CA GLU A 28 -5.40 -0.32 1.07
C GLU A 28 -6.93 -0.28 0.91
N TYR A 29 -7.62 0.55 1.70
CA TYR A 29 -9.06 0.79 1.52
C TYR A 29 -9.41 1.38 0.16
N HIS A 30 -8.55 2.24 -0.41
CA HIS A 30 -8.81 2.84 -1.72
C HIS A 30 -8.81 1.80 -2.84
N PHE A 31 -7.93 0.83 -2.74
CA PHE A 31 -7.76 -0.23 -3.73
C PHE A 31 -8.40 -1.56 -3.31
N ASP A 32 -9.32 -1.59 -2.35
CA ASP A 32 -10.02 -2.80 -1.88
C ASP A 32 -9.07 -3.93 -1.41
N PHE A 33 -7.98 -3.57 -0.75
CA PHE A 33 -7.07 -4.46 -0.02
C PHE A 33 -7.52 -4.66 1.44
N ASP A 34 -6.94 -5.63 2.14
CA ASP A 34 -7.30 -5.93 3.53
C ASP A 34 -6.25 -5.33 4.47
N PRO A 35 -6.53 -4.19 5.14
CA PRO A 35 -5.57 -3.50 6.01
C PRO A 35 -5.19 -4.26 7.29
N TYR A 36 -5.60 -5.52 7.38
CA TYR A 36 -5.27 -6.43 8.46
C TYR A 36 -4.55 -7.70 7.95
N ASP A 37 -4.19 -7.76 6.66
CA ASP A 37 -3.50 -8.88 6.02
C ASP A 37 -2.24 -8.43 5.26
N ALA A 38 -1.13 -8.31 6.01
CA ALA A 38 0.19 -7.93 5.50
C ALA A 38 0.74 -8.81 4.36
N ALA A 39 0.09 -9.94 4.04
CA ALA A 39 0.46 -10.75 2.89
C ALA A 39 0.02 -10.11 1.57
N ASP A 40 -0.98 -9.23 1.58
CA ASP A 40 -1.55 -8.68 0.35
C ASP A 40 -0.61 -7.72 -0.36
N ARG A 41 0.32 -7.06 0.34
CA ARG A 41 1.44 -6.29 -0.24
C ARG A 41 2.26 -7.08 -1.24
N MET A 42 2.31 -8.41 -1.08
CA MET A 42 3.11 -9.33 -1.90
C MET A 42 2.34 -9.88 -3.09
N PHE A 43 1.04 -9.58 -3.21
CA PHE A 43 0.24 -10.01 -4.36
C PHE A 43 0.40 -9.05 -5.53
N ASP A 44 0.44 -9.63 -6.72
CA ASP A 44 0.30 -8.93 -8.00
C ASP A 44 -1.17 -9.04 -8.39
N THR A 45 -1.93 -7.99 -8.07
CA THR A 45 -3.39 -8.05 -8.09
C THR A 45 -3.96 -7.88 -9.49
N ASP A 46 -3.30 -7.11 -10.33
CA ASP A 46 -3.71 -6.86 -11.72
C ASP A 46 -2.97 -7.73 -12.75
N GLY A 47 -1.90 -8.41 -12.34
CA GLY A 47 -1.18 -9.40 -13.13
C GLY A 47 -0.13 -8.80 -14.06
N ASP A 48 0.38 -7.60 -13.77
CA ASP A 48 1.39 -6.95 -14.59
C ASP A 48 2.85 -7.33 -14.24
N GLY A 49 3.02 -8.09 -13.17
CA GLY A 49 4.31 -8.56 -12.66
C GLY A 49 4.91 -7.69 -11.55
N HIS A 50 4.22 -6.64 -11.11
CA HIS A 50 4.56 -5.84 -9.93
C HIS A 50 3.63 -6.21 -8.77
N VAL A 51 4.18 -6.21 -7.55
CA VAL A 51 3.36 -6.47 -6.36
C VAL A 51 2.79 -5.17 -5.82
N ASN A 52 1.66 -5.24 -5.11
CA ASN A 52 0.94 -4.09 -4.57
C ASN A 52 1.85 -3.13 -3.79
N TYR A 53 2.80 -3.64 -2.98
CA TYR A 53 3.76 -2.80 -2.26
C TYR A 53 4.64 -1.93 -3.17
N CYS A 54 5.07 -2.49 -4.30
CA CYS A 54 5.89 -1.76 -5.24
C CYS A 54 5.11 -0.64 -5.90
N GLU A 55 3.86 -0.91 -6.22
CA GLU A 55 2.96 0.07 -6.81
C GLU A 55 2.59 1.16 -5.82
N TYR A 56 2.34 0.81 -4.56
CA TYR A 56 2.19 1.76 -3.46
C TYR A 56 3.38 2.72 -3.36
N LYS A 57 4.61 2.18 -3.39
CA LYS A 57 5.84 2.97 -3.28
C LYS A 57 6.03 3.96 -4.43
N TRP A 58 5.51 3.64 -5.61
CA TRP A 58 5.67 4.44 -6.82
C TRP A 58 4.39 5.17 -7.25
N ASP A 59 3.35 5.16 -6.40
CA ASP A 59 2.06 5.82 -6.62
C ASP A 59 1.40 5.39 -7.94
N THR A 60 1.49 4.09 -8.25
CA THR A 60 0.82 3.47 -9.39
C THR A 60 -0.47 2.76 -8.96
N ASN A 61 -1.26 2.29 -9.92
CA ASN A 61 -2.57 1.70 -9.70
C ASN A 61 -2.50 0.17 -9.77
N PRO A 62 -2.53 -0.54 -8.62
CA PRO A 62 -2.42 -2.01 -8.52
C PRO A 62 -3.66 -2.78 -8.94
N ARG A 63 -4.61 -2.07 -9.57
CA ARG A 63 -5.83 -2.63 -10.15
C ARG A 63 -5.87 -2.39 -11.66
N ASP A 64 -4.83 -1.80 -12.24
CA ASP A 64 -4.73 -1.50 -13.66
C ASP A 64 -3.39 -2.00 -14.22
N PRO A 65 -3.38 -3.10 -14.99
CA PRO A 65 -2.15 -3.73 -15.47
C PRO A 65 -1.39 -2.90 -16.53
N THR A 66 -1.91 -1.71 -16.86
CA THR A 66 -1.23 -0.73 -17.72
C THR A 66 -0.53 0.37 -16.92
N SER A 67 -0.68 0.37 -15.59
CA SER A 67 -0.16 1.36 -14.65
C SER A 67 0.86 0.74 -13.72
N PHE A 68 2.09 0.56 -14.22
CA PHE A 68 3.19 -0.04 -13.47
C PHE A 68 4.33 0.95 -13.21
N PRO A 69 5.18 0.66 -12.20
CA PRO A 69 6.41 1.38 -11.96
C PRO A 69 7.36 1.36 -13.18
N GLY A 70 8.04 2.48 -13.43
CA GLY A 70 8.95 2.64 -14.56
C GLY A 70 10.24 1.78 -14.44
N GLN A 71 10.96 1.57 -15.54
CA GLN A 71 12.18 0.72 -15.58
C GLN A 71 13.37 1.21 -14.73
N GLY A 72 13.24 2.31 -13.97
CA GLY A 72 14.24 2.81 -13.01
C GLY A 72 13.77 2.79 -11.57
N GLU A 73 12.56 2.32 -11.32
CA GLU A 73 11.89 2.37 -10.03
C GLU A 73 12.19 1.09 -9.25
N LEU A 74 13.31 1.12 -8.53
CA LEU A 74 13.75 -0.01 -7.71
C LEU A 74 12.78 -0.22 -6.55
N CYS A 75 12.03 -1.30 -6.65
CA CYS A 75 11.27 -1.86 -5.55
C CYS A 75 11.91 -3.17 -5.10
N ASP A 76 12.20 -3.27 -3.81
CA ASP A 76 12.46 -4.53 -3.12
C ASP A 76 11.23 -4.81 -2.25
N PRO A 77 10.37 -5.77 -2.61
CA PRO A 77 9.17 -6.05 -1.85
C PRO A 77 9.45 -6.66 -0.47
N PHE A 78 10.71 -7.00 -0.18
CA PHE A 78 11.15 -7.51 1.12
C PHE A 78 11.90 -6.46 1.95
N SER A 79 12.05 -5.23 1.46
CA SER A 79 12.70 -4.18 2.24
C SER A 79 11.73 -3.62 3.29
N GLU A 80 12.18 -3.66 4.56
CA GLU A 80 11.59 -2.96 5.72
C GLU A 80 11.77 -1.43 5.64
#